data_AF-A0A2N2C4U6-F1
#
_entry.id   AF-A0A2N2C4U6-F1
#
_cell.length_a   1.000
_cell.length_b   1.000
_cell.length_c   1.000
_cell.angle_alpha   90.00
_cell.angle_beta   90.00
_cell.angle_gamma   90.00
#
_symmetry.space_group_name_H-M   'P 1'
#
loop_
_entity.id
_entity.type
_entity.pdbx_description
1 polymer ?
#
loop_
_entity_poly.entity_id
_entity_poly.type
_entity_poly.pdbx_seq_one_letter_code
_entity_poly.pdbx_strand_id
1 'polypeptide(L)'
;KEGRYMIGLMLPQPIIEELSFFGAILAGTEYVGTTITEIVNTLSRLVRGIGLNAISGPVGIYDVTNQQAQQGLLSLIVLTAILSVNVGIFNLLPIPLMDGGRVVITVAEMIIGKPINRQLEQALMTASVILVIGLVLFVTWQDILRLLG
;
A
#
# COMPACT_ATOMS: atom_id res chain seq x y z
N LYS A 1 7.98 -1.51 -53.87
CA LYS A 1 8.08 -0.68 -52.64
C LYS A 1 7.32 -1.42 -51.55
N GLU A 2 7.88 -1.94 -50.49
CA GLU A 2 9.24 -2.07 -49.99
C GLU A 2 9.03 -2.96 -48.76
N GLY A 3 9.89 -3.96 -48.59
CA GLY A 3 9.91 -4.77 -47.38
C GLY A 3 10.15 -3.87 -46.19
N ARG A 4 9.10 -3.59 -45.42
CA ARG A 4 9.26 -3.03 -44.08
C ARG A 4 9.67 -4.19 -43.19
N TYR A 5 10.97 -4.36 -43.03
CA TYR A 5 11.53 -5.12 -41.94
C TYR A 5 11.11 -4.43 -40.65
N MET A 6 10.13 -5.00 -39.95
CA MET A 6 9.83 -4.57 -38.59
C MET A 6 10.89 -5.19 -37.69
N ILE A 7 11.88 -4.39 -37.27
CA ILE A 7 12.78 -4.76 -36.19
C ILE A 7 11.96 -4.66 -34.90
N GLY A 8 11.25 -5.74 -34.58
CA GLY A 8 10.61 -5.90 -33.29
C GLY A 8 11.63 -6.47 -32.30
N LEU A 9 11.81 -5.82 -31.16
CA LEU A 9 12.41 -6.48 -30.00
C LEU A 9 11.40 -7.52 -29.51
N MET A 10 11.54 -8.76 -29.96
CA MET A 10 10.84 -9.87 -29.32
C MET A 10 11.48 -10.02 -27.95
N LEU A 11 10.76 -9.59 -26.90
CA LEU A 11 11.12 -9.98 -25.55
C LEU A 11 11.22 -11.51 -25.53
N PRO A 12 12.31 -12.09 -25.03
CA PRO A 12 12.40 -13.54 -24.90
C PRO A 12 11.14 -14.03 -24.20
N GLN A 13 10.52 -15.06 -24.76
CA GLN A 13 9.29 -15.62 -24.21
C GLN A 13 9.56 -15.95 -22.73
N PRO A 14 8.67 -15.57 -21.80
CA PRO A 14 8.87 -15.84 -20.39
C PRO A 14 9.09 -17.33 -20.22
N ILE A 15 10.25 -17.71 -19.69
CA ILE A 15 10.55 -19.10 -19.35
C ILE A 15 9.63 -19.40 -18.17
N ILE A 16 8.59 -20.20 -18.43
CA ILE A 16 7.73 -20.73 -17.36
C ILE A 16 8.57 -21.77 -16.64
N GLU A 17 9.25 -21.35 -15.60
CA GLU A 17 10.02 -22.23 -14.75
C GLU A 17 9.09 -22.80 -13.67
N GLU A 18 8.92 -24.11 -13.63
CA GLU A 18 8.21 -24.76 -12.54
C GLU A 18 9.03 -24.60 -11.26
N LEU A 19 8.62 -23.66 -10.43
CA LEU A 19 9.27 -23.43 -9.15
C LEU A 19 9.02 -24.61 -8.22
N SER A 20 10.08 -25.13 -7.62
CA SER A 20 9.96 -26.02 -6.46
C SER A 20 9.20 -25.31 -5.33
N PHE A 21 8.62 -26.06 -4.39
CA PHE A 21 7.90 -25.47 -3.24
C PHE A 21 8.70 -24.38 -2.51
N PHE A 22 9.99 -24.64 -2.24
CA PHE A 22 10.88 -23.66 -1.62
C PHE A 22 11.23 -22.50 -2.57
N GLY A 23 11.39 -22.78 -3.86
CA GLY A 23 11.57 -21.74 -4.88
C GLY A 23 10.38 -20.78 -4.95
N ALA A 24 9.16 -21.29 -4.85
CA ALA A 24 7.93 -20.49 -4.84
C ALA A 24 7.84 -19.58 -3.60
N ILE A 25 8.21 -20.09 -2.42
CA ILE A 25 8.27 -19.28 -1.19
C ILE A 25 9.32 -18.16 -1.32
N LEU A 26 10.50 -18.49 -1.84
CA LEU A 26 11.59 -17.52 -1.99
C LEU A 26 11.23 -16.44 -3.00
N ALA A 27 10.70 -16.83 -4.17
CA ALA A 27 10.20 -15.89 -5.18
C ALA A 27 9.06 -15.00 -4.64
N GLY A 28 8.14 -15.57 -3.87
CA GLY A 28 7.08 -14.80 -3.20
C GLY A 28 7.63 -13.80 -2.19
N THR A 29 8.66 -14.17 -1.43
CA THR A 29 9.32 -13.28 -0.46
C THR A 29 10.05 -12.14 -1.17
N GLU A 30 10.73 -12.44 -2.26
CA GLU A 30 11.38 -11.43 -3.10
C GLU A 30 10.35 -10.44 -3.67
N TYR A 31 9.24 -10.95 -4.21
CA TYR A 31 8.13 -10.13 -4.71
C TYR A 31 7.53 -9.22 -3.62
N VAL A 32 7.38 -9.72 -2.40
CA VAL A 32 6.94 -8.89 -1.27
C VAL A 32 7.98 -7.82 -0.95
N GLY A 33 9.27 -8.15 -0.97
CA GLY A 33 10.36 -7.20 -0.73
C GLY A 33 10.40 -6.06 -1.76
N THR A 34 10.22 -6.37 -3.05
CA THR A 34 10.13 -5.34 -4.10
C THR A 34 8.87 -4.49 -3.92
N THR A 35 7.73 -5.12 -3.64
CA THR A 35 6.46 -4.42 -3.39
C THR A 35 6.57 -3.45 -2.20
N ILE A 36 7.22 -3.86 -1.10
CA ILE A 36 7.46 -2.98 0.05
C ILE A 36 8.27 -1.74 -0.37
N THR A 37 9.33 -1.94 -1.15
CA THR A 37 10.20 -0.86 -1.62
C THR A 37 9.43 0.13 -2.49
N GLU A 38 8.57 -0.36 -3.38
CA GLU A 38 7.71 0.47 -4.23
C GLU A 38 6.69 1.28 -3.42
N ILE A 39 6.08 0.68 -2.39
CA ILE A 39 5.14 1.37 -1.51
C ILE A 39 5.86 2.47 -0.73
N VAL A 40 7.03 2.19 -0.14
CA VAL A 40 7.83 3.20 0.58
C VAL A 40 8.23 4.36 -0.33
N ASN A 41 8.67 4.06 -1.56
CA ASN A 41 8.98 5.09 -2.55
C ASN A 41 7.75 5.93 -2.91
N THR A 42 6.59 5.29 -3.07
CA THR A 42 5.33 5.97 -3.35
C THR A 42 4.92 6.88 -2.20
N LEU A 43 4.95 6.38 -0.96
CA LEU A 43 4.69 7.18 0.24
C LEU A 43 5.62 8.39 0.33
N SER A 44 6.92 8.21 0.05
CA SER A 44 7.89 9.30 0.01
C SER A 44 7.53 10.38 -1.01
N ARG A 45 7.05 9.98 -2.20
CA ARG A 45 6.58 10.90 -3.25
C ARG A 45 5.31 11.63 -2.84
N LEU A 46 4.36 10.93 -2.20
CA LEU A 46 3.11 11.52 -1.72
C LEU A 46 3.36 12.59 -0.65
N VAL A 47 4.28 12.36 0.28
CA VAL A 47 4.69 13.36 1.29
C VAL A 47 5.31 14.61 0.63
N ARG A 48 5.93 14.46 -0.55
CA ARG A 48 6.44 15.58 -1.36
C ARG A 48 5.39 16.22 -2.27
N GLY A 49 4.12 15.81 -2.17
CA GLY A 49 3.01 16.31 -2.98
C GLY A 49 2.96 15.78 -4.41
N ILE A 50 3.77 14.78 -4.76
CA ILE A 50 3.85 14.22 -6.11
C ILE A 50 2.86 13.06 -6.21
N GLY A 51 1.93 13.13 -7.16
CA GLY A 51 1.01 12.02 -7.45
C GLY A 51 -0.17 11.92 -6.48
N LEU A 52 -0.56 13.01 -5.81
CA LEU A 52 -1.74 13.04 -4.94
C LEU A 52 -3.03 12.61 -5.66
N ASN A 53 -3.11 12.84 -6.97
CA ASN A 53 -4.23 12.41 -7.80
C ASN A 53 -4.28 10.89 -8.02
N ALA A 54 -3.17 10.18 -7.80
CA ALA A 54 -3.08 8.73 -7.94
C ALA A 54 -3.49 7.97 -6.67
N ILE A 55 -3.83 8.68 -5.58
CA ILE A 55 -4.40 8.06 -4.39
C ILE A 55 -5.86 7.72 -4.69
N SER A 56 -6.19 6.43 -4.62
CA SER A 56 -7.55 5.92 -4.64
C SER A 56 -8.06 5.76 -3.21
N GLY A 57 -9.30 6.17 -2.97
CA GLY A 57 -9.99 5.93 -1.71
C GLY A 57 -10.71 4.58 -1.67
N PRO A 58 -11.59 4.38 -0.67
CA PRO A 58 -12.37 3.15 -0.51
C PRO A 58 -13.20 2.79 -1.75
N VAL A 59 -13.71 3.80 -2.47
CA VAL A 59 -14.51 3.59 -3.67
C VAL A 59 -13.62 3.12 -4.82
N GLY A 60 -12.45 3.74 -5.02
CA GLY A 60 -11.48 3.22 -5.99
C GLY A 60 -10.99 1.80 -5.68
N ILE A 61 -10.83 1.45 -4.40
CA ILE A 61 -10.50 0.07 -3.99
C ILE A 61 -11.64 -0.89 -4.35
N TYR A 62 -12.91 -0.48 -4.19
CA TYR A 62 -14.05 -1.28 -4.62
C TYR A 62 -14.03 -1.55 -6.12
N ASP A 63 -13.75 -0.53 -6.94
CA ASP A 63 -13.70 -0.67 -8.39
C ASP A 63 -12.57 -1.62 -8.84
N VAL A 64 -11.37 -1.46 -8.28
CA VAL A 64 -10.25 -2.36 -8.55
C VAL A 64 -10.60 -3.78 -8.10
N THR A 65 -11.21 -3.95 -6.93
CA THR A 65 -11.63 -5.26 -6.43
C THR A 65 -12.64 -5.91 -7.39
N ASN A 66 -13.62 -5.16 -7.88
CA ASN A 66 -14.59 -5.66 -8.85
C ASN A 66 -13.94 -6.08 -10.17
N GLN A 67 -12.97 -5.30 -10.66
CA GLN A 67 -12.20 -5.65 -11.86
C GLN A 67 -11.37 -6.93 -11.66
N GLN A 68 -10.69 -7.07 -10.52
CA GLN A 68 -9.90 -8.27 -10.22
C GLN A 68 -10.79 -9.49 -9.97
N ALA A 69 -11.99 -9.32 -9.41
CA ALA A 69 -12.96 -10.39 -9.24
C ALA A 69 -13.40 -10.99 -10.58
N GLN A 70 -13.57 -10.14 -11.60
CA GLN A 70 -13.94 -10.59 -12.95
C GLN A 70 -12.80 -11.36 -13.65
N GLN A 71 -11.54 -11.14 -13.23
CA GLN A 71 -10.37 -11.88 -13.74
C GLN A 71 -10.17 -13.24 -13.06
N GLY A 72 -10.90 -13.51 -11.98
CA GLY A 72 -10.92 -14.80 -11.29
C GLY A 72 -10.18 -14.81 -9.94
N LEU A 73 -10.17 -15.98 -9.31
CA LEU A 73 -9.71 -16.13 -7.93
C LEU A 73 -8.21 -15.81 -7.74
N LEU A 74 -7.37 -16.18 -8.70
CA LEU A 74 -5.93 -15.91 -8.62
C LEU A 74 -5.65 -14.40 -8.57
N SER A 75 -6.33 -13.61 -9.39
CA SER A 75 -6.24 -12.14 -9.37
C SER A 75 -6.67 -11.54 -8.03
N LEU A 76 -7.73 -12.07 -7.41
CA LEU A 76 -8.16 -11.65 -6.07
C LEU A 76 -7.14 -11.98 -4.98
N ILE A 77 -6.49 -13.15 -5.05
CA ILE A 77 -5.43 -13.52 -4.10
C ILE A 77 -4.26 -12.54 -4.21
N VAL A 78 -3.84 -12.20 -5.45
CA VAL A 78 -2.76 -11.23 -5.68
C VAL A 78 -3.16 -9.83 -5.16
N LEU A 79 -4.39 -9.37 -5.44
CA LEU A 79 -4.89 -8.11 -4.91
C LEU A 79 -4.88 -8.11 -3.37
N THR A 80 -5.36 -9.18 -2.76
CA THR A 80 -5.40 -9.32 -1.30
C THR A 80 -4.00 -9.31 -0.70
N ALA A 81 -3.03 -9.95 -1.35
CA ALA A 81 -1.63 -9.91 -0.93
C ALA A 81 -1.07 -8.48 -0.98
N ILE A 82 -1.29 -7.75 -2.09
CA ILE A 82 -0.86 -6.36 -2.23
C ILE A 82 -1.52 -5.46 -1.17
N LEU A 83 -2.84 -5.59 -0.97
CA LEU A 83 -3.56 -4.84 0.06
C LEU A 83 -3.06 -5.16 1.47
N SER A 84 -2.71 -6.42 1.75
CA SER A 84 -2.17 -6.85 3.04
C SER A 84 -0.79 -6.24 3.31
N VAL A 85 0.09 -6.19 2.30
CA VAL A 85 1.38 -5.50 2.41
C VAL A 85 1.17 -4.00 2.65
N ASN A 86 0.25 -3.36 1.93
CA ASN A 86 -0.10 -1.95 2.15
C ASN A 86 -0.52 -1.72 3.61
N VAL A 87 -1.53 -2.46 4.10
CA VAL A 87 -2.03 -2.33 5.49
C VAL A 87 -0.89 -2.57 6.50
N GLY A 88 -0.03 -3.56 6.25
CA GLY A 88 1.15 -3.82 7.08
C GLY A 88 2.10 -2.62 7.15
N ILE A 89 2.45 -2.02 6.01
CA ILE A 89 3.33 -0.85 5.96
C ILE A 89 2.67 0.37 6.62
N PHE A 90 1.40 0.62 6.34
CA PHE A 90 0.65 1.70 6.98
C PHE A 90 0.63 1.53 8.50
N ASN A 91 0.44 0.31 9.01
CA ASN A 91 0.47 0.04 10.45
C ASN A 91 1.84 0.28 11.09
N LEU A 92 2.93 0.25 10.33
CA LEU A 92 4.27 0.57 10.83
C LEU A 92 4.57 2.08 10.87
N LEU A 93 3.69 2.92 10.34
CA LEU A 93 3.88 4.36 10.40
C LEU A 93 3.84 4.87 11.85
N PRO A 94 4.59 5.95 12.16
CA PRO A 94 4.66 6.53 13.50
C PRO A 94 3.41 7.38 13.82
N ILE A 95 2.21 6.81 13.61
CA ILE A 95 0.93 7.45 13.87
C ILE A 95 0.31 6.79 15.12
N PRO A 96 -0.03 7.54 16.19
CA PRO A 96 -0.48 6.98 17.47
C PRO A 96 -1.64 5.98 17.42
N LEU A 97 -2.56 6.12 16.46
CA LEU A 97 -3.67 5.17 16.26
C LEU A 97 -3.21 3.79 15.75
N MET A 98 -2.02 3.72 15.15
CA MET A 98 -1.47 2.55 14.48
C MET A 98 -0.41 1.87 15.34
N ASP A 99 -0.14 0.59 15.08
CA ASP A 99 0.79 -0.22 15.88
C ASP A 99 2.20 0.41 15.95
N GLY A 100 2.69 0.98 14.85
CA GLY A 100 3.97 1.67 14.75
C GLY A 100 4.06 2.90 15.65
N GLY A 101 2.96 3.65 15.80
CA GLY A 101 2.88 4.74 16.76
C GLY A 101 3.03 4.25 18.20
N ARG A 102 2.42 3.12 18.54
CA ARG A 102 2.59 2.51 19.87
C ARG A 102 4.03 2.06 20.10
N VAL A 103 4.65 1.42 19.11
CA VAL A 103 6.07 1.02 19.17
C VAL A 103 6.95 2.24 19.43
N VAL A 104 6.75 3.34 18.70
CA VAL A 104 7.53 4.58 18.89
C VAL A 104 7.36 5.14 20.30
N ILE A 105 6.13 5.21 20.82
CA ILE A 105 5.84 5.67 22.18
C ILE A 105 6.55 4.79 23.21
N THR A 106 6.43 3.47 23.10
CA THR A 106 7.05 2.53 24.05
C THR A 106 8.58 2.56 23.98
N VAL A 107 9.17 2.67 22.79
CA VAL A 107 10.63 2.84 22.63
C VAL A 107 11.08 4.17 23.25
N ALA A 108 10.31 5.25 23.09
CA ALA A 108 10.60 6.53 23.72
C ALA A 108 10.53 6.43 25.25
N GLU A 109 9.50 5.79 25.82
CA GLU A 109 9.39 5.54 27.26
C GLU A 109 10.55 4.71 27.80
N MET A 110 11.00 3.71 27.05
CA MET A 110 12.16 2.88 27.40
C MET A 110 13.45 3.69 27.48
N ILE A 111 13.67 4.62 26.53
CA ILE A 111 14.84 5.51 26.51
C ILE A 111 14.76 6.56 27.61
N ILE A 112 13.58 7.15 27.83
CA ILE A 112 13.35 8.23 28.81
C ILE A 112 13.28 7.67 30.24
N GLY A 113 12.95 6.38 30.40
CA GLY A 113 12.78 5.71 31.69
C GLY A 113 11.55 6.17 32.47
N LYS A 114 10.61 6.88 31.83
CA LYS A 114 9.37 7.37 32.44
C LYS A 114 8.19 7.17 31.48
N PRO A 115 7.00 6.82 31.99
CA PRO A 115 5.81 6.71 31.17
C PRO A 115 5.38 8.08 30.64
N ILE A 116 4.88 8.12 29.42
CA ILE A 116 4.27 9.29 28.82
C ILE A 116 2.96 9.61 29.55
N ASN A 117 2.62 10.90 29.61
CA ASN A 117 1.37 11.33 30.24
C ASN A 117 0.16 10.71 29.52
N ARG A 118 -0.67 9.97 30.27
CA ARG A 118 -1.91 9.35 29.76
C ARG A 118 -2.85 10.33 29.07
N GLN A 119 -2.93 11.57 29.54
CA GLN A 119 -3.77 12.59 28.90
C GLN A 119 -3.23 12.98 27.52
N LEU A 120 -1.91 13.06 27.38
CA LEU A 120 -1.26 13.34 26.11
C LEU A 120 -1.44 12.17 25.13
N GLU A 121 -1.26 10.95 25.60
CA GLU A 121 -1.47 9.74 24.80
C GLU A 121 -2.92 9.66 24.27
N GLN A 122 -3.91 9.88 25.15
CA GLN A 122 -5.31 9.94 24.76
C GLN A 122 -5.59 11.04 23.73
N ALA A 123 -5.07 12.24 23.95
CA ALA A 123 -5.23 13.36 23.01
C ALA A 123 -4.63 13.04 21.64
N LEU A 124 -3.43 12.47 21.59
CA LEU A 124 -2.75 12.05 20.37
C LEU A 124 -3.54 10.96 19.63
N MET A 125 -4.09 9.99 20.36
CA MET A 125 -4.89 8.92 19.76
C MET A 125 -6.20 9.46 19.19
N THR A 126 -6.93 10.31 19.93
CA THR A 126 -8.15 10.96 19.45
C THR A 126 -7.88 11.84 18.22
N ALA A 127 -6.81 12.64 18.24
CA ALA A 127 -6.43 13.46 17.10
C ALA A 127 -6.13 12.61 15.86
N SER A 128 -5.44 11.48 16.04
CA SER A 128 -5.12 10.54 14.96
C SER A 128 -6.38 9.90 14.36
N VAL A 129 -7.36 9.50 15.19
CA VAL A 129 -8.65 8.97 14.72
C VAL A 129 -9.41 10.00 13.90
N ILE A 130 -9.53 11.23 14.41
CA ILE A 130 -10.22 12.31 13.71
C ILE A 130 -9.55 12.59 12.36
N LEU A 131 -8.21 12.63 12.34
CA LEU A 131 -7.44 12.85 11.12
C LEU A 131 -7.67 11.74 10.09
N VAL A 132 -7.63 10.46 10.51
CA VAL A 132 -7.84 9.33 9.60
C VAL A 132 -9.26 9.32 9.05
N ILE A 133 -10.27 9.53 9.89
CA ILE A 133 -11.66 9.62 9.43
C ILE A 133 -11.83 10.78 8.45
N GLY A 134 -11.27 11.95 8.77
CA GLY A 134 -11.31 13.12 7.89
C GLY A 134 -10.65 12.83 6.53
N LEU A 135 -9.50 12.15 6.53
CA LEU A 135 -8.82 11.75 5.30
C LEU A 135 -9.65 10.76 4.48
N VAL A 136 -10.23 9.74 5.11
CA VAL A 136 -11.10 8.75 4.44
C VAL A 136 -12.28 9.46 3.78
N LEU A 137 -12.96 10.37 4.49
CA LEU A 137 -14.06 11.14 3.92
C LEU A 137 -13.61 12.02 2.75
N PHE A 138 -12.46 12.69 2.87
CA PHE A 138 -11.91 13.54 1.83
C PHE A 138 -11.57 12.76 0.55
N VAL A 139 -10.87 11.65 0.66
CA VAL A 139 -10.50 10.84 -0.52
C VAL A 139 -11.72 10.16 -1.13
N THR A 140 -12.66 9.67 -0.29
CA THR A 140 -13.93 9.11 -0.77
C THR A 140 -14.73 10.15 -1.56
N TRP A 141 -14.78 11.39 -1.08
CA TRP A 141 -15.44 12.48 -1.81
C TRP A 141 -14.77 12.74 -3.17
N GLN A 142 -13.44 12.73 -3.23
CA GLN A 142 -12.72 12.86 -4.50
C GLN A 142 -13.02 11.70 -5.46
N ASP A 143 -13.05 10.45 -4.97
CA ASP A 143 -13.37 9.29 -5.80
C ASP A 143 -14.77 9.44 -6.42
N ILE A 144 -15.77 9.82 -5.62
CA ILE A 144 -17.16 10.02 -6.10
C ILE A 144 -17.21 11.11 -7.18
N LEU A 145 -16.50 12.23 -7.00
CA LEU A 145 -16.44 13.29 -8.01
C LEU A 145 -15.83 12.80 -9.32
N ARG A 146 -14.81 11.94 -9.27
CA ARG A 146 -14.17 11.35 -10.47
C ARG A 146 -15.06 10.33 -11.18
N LEU A 147 -16.01 9.70 -10.47
CA LEU A 147 -16.95 8.76 -11.06
C LEU A 147 -18.15 9.45 -11.73
N LEU A 148 -18.51 10.64 -11.25
CA LEU A 148 -19.66 11.41 -11.75
C LEU A 148 -19.31 12.42 -12.85
N GLY A 149 -18.04 12.80 -12.96
CA GLY A 149 -17.51 13.68 -14.01
C GLY A 149 -16.81 12.91 -15.11
#